data_AF-A0A508TPU6-F1
#
_entry.id   AF-A0A508TPU6-F1
#
_cell.length_a   1.000
_cell.length_b   1.000
_cell.length_c   1.000
_cell.angle_alpha   90.00
_cell.angle_beta   90.00
_cell.angle_gamma   90.00
#
_symmetry.space_group_name_H-M   'P 1'
#
loop_
_entity.id
_entity.type
_entity.pdbx_description
1 polymer ?
#
loop_
_entity_poly.entity_id
_entity_poly.type
_entity_poly.pdbx_seq_one_letter_code
_entity_poly.pdbx_strand_id
1 'polypeptide(L)'
;MNDGTPIRSARNVELGASGEEFQNLHEFVRKARAKLNQNAWDYIVGAAETETTMRRNRMALDEIAFRPRVLRNVVHVDPSVELFGRRLRLPVMIAPVGALEIFDPESGAAVARGAGTFGAAHMLSSVSEPGLENTAKAAPDALRIFQLYVRGDDAFVEDVVSRSIANGYAAFCLTVDTAHYSRRERDIAKRYVRESRIRATGGDFQKGLEWRTVKLIKDKFKIPLILKGIATAEDAKIALDHGVDWIYVSNHGGRQLDHGRGSMHVLPEIVQAVAGRAKIMVDGSFSRGTDIVKAIISGADLVGIGRLQCYALAAAGEAGIVRMLELLEDEVIRCLGLLGVTSFAELDKSYLHPALPTNPPSVFSAFPLLDIEPYRY
;
A
#
# COMPACT_ATOMS: atom_id res chain seq x y z
N MET A 1 -19.78 24.32 31.86
CA MET A 1 -21.05 23.90 31.22
C MET A 1 -21.32 24.86 30.09
N ASN A 2 -21.02 24.45 28.86
CA ASN A 2 -21.52 25.12 27.67
C ASN A 2 -22.40 24.10 26.96
N ASP A 3 -23.69 24.18 27.22
CA ASP A 3 -24.75 23.48 26.50
C ASP A 3 -24.89 24.14 25.12
N GLY A 4 -24.04 23.71 24.20
CA GLY A 4 -24.25 23.92 22.78
C GLY A 4 -25.01 22.73 22.22
N THR A 5 -26.29 22.92 21.92
CA THR A 5 -27.11 21.93 21.20
C THR A 5 -26.39 21.51 19.92
N PRO A 6 -26.07 20.22 19.70
CA PRO A 6 -25.50 19.79 18.44
C PRO A 6 -26.60 19.85 17.37
N ILE A 7 -26.48 20.78 16.43
CA ILE A 7 -27.32 20.80 15.24
C ILE A 7 -26.91 19.62 14.35
N ARG A 8 -27.89 18.76 14.04
CA ARG A 8 -27.77 17.55 13.20
C ARG A 8 -27.67 17.87 11.70
N SER A 9 -26.96 16.98 10.97
CA SER A 9 -27.48 16.14 9.85
C SER A 9 -26.66 16.14 8.55
N ALA A 10 -26.32 14.91 8.13
CA ALA A 10 -26.13 14.33 6.78
C ALA A 10 -25.68 15.22 5.60
N ARG A 11 -24.50 14.87 5.07
CA ARG A 11 -23.84 15.37 3.84
C ARG A 11 -23.24 16.79 3.99
N ASN A 12 -21.91 16.87 3.89
CA ASN A 12 -21.02 18.02 4.05
C ASN A 12 -20.48 18.25 5.47
N VAL A 13 -19.97 17.21 6.13
CA VAL A 13 -19.01 17.45 7.21
C VAL A 13 -17.63 17.49 6.56
N GLU A 14 -17.07 18.69 6.39
CA GLU A 14 -15.63 18.81 6.21
C GLU A 14 -14.95 18.10 7.39
N LEU A 15 -14.10 17.11 7.09
CA LEU A 15 -13.36 16.37 8.10
C LEU A 15 -12.52 17.36 8.92
N GLY A 16 -12.65 17.30 10.25
CA GLY A 16 -12.26 18.36 11.19
C GLY A 16 -13.41 18.93 12.03
N ALA A 17 -14.67 18.66 11.64
CA ALA A 17 -15.87 19.05 12.39
C ALA A 17 -16.85 17.89 12.65
N SER A 18 -16.40 16.63 12.55
CA SER A 18 -17.22 15.46 12.87
C SER A 18 -16.95 14.93 14.28
N GLY A 19 -17.88 14.14 14.82
CA GLY A 19 -17.70 13.40 16.08
C GLY A 19 -16.91 12.10 15.95
N GLU A 20 -16.24 11.86 14.81
CA GLU A 20 -15.46 10.64 14.56
C GLU A 20 -14.19 10.62 15.42
N GLU A 21 -13.79 9.44 15.91
CA GLU A 21 -12.62 9.27 16.80
C GLU A 21 -11.32 9.76 16.14
N PHE A 22 -11.17 9.50 14.83
CA PHE A 22 -9.98 9.88 14.07
C PHE A 22 -10.32 10.97 13.06
N GLN A 23 -9.67 12.12 13.16
CA GLN A 23 -9.76 13.23 12.20
C GLN A 23 -8.53 13.34 11.31
N ASN A 24 -7.39 12.81 11.76
CA ASN A 24 -6.13 12.90 11.03
C ASN A 24 -5.37 11.57 11.01
N LEU A 25 -4.66 11.30 9.92
CA LEU A 25 -3.90 10.06 9.74
C LEU A 25 -2.83 9.81 10.83
N HIS A 26 -2.27 10.87 11.41
CA HIS A 26 -1.25 10.75 12.46
C HIS A 26 -1.83 10.28 13.81
N GLU A 27 -3.15 10.39 14.03
CA GLU A 27 -3.81 9.92 15.24
C GLU A 27 -3.80 8.37 15.32
N PHE A 28 -3.91 7.70 14.17
CA PHE A 28 -3.69 6.25 14.10
C PHE A 28 -2.29 5.85 14.55
N VAL A 29 -1.26 6.62 14.15
CA VAL A 29 0.13 6.37 14.56
C VAL A 29 0.27 6.44 16.08
N ARG A 30 -0.30 7.47 16.70
CA ARG A 30 -0.31 7.65 18.17
C ARG A 30 -1.06 6.53 18.87
N LYS A 31 -2.27 6.20 18.42
CA LYS A 31 -3.10 5.15 19.02
C LYS A 31 -2.45 3.77 18.88
N ALA A 32 -1.89 3.46 17.71
CA ALA A 32 -1.13 2.23 17.49
C ALA A 32 0.09 2.15 18.39
N ARG A 33 0.87 3.24 18.53
CA ARG A 33 2.02 3.27 19.44
C ARG A 33 1.62 3.01 20.88
N ALA A 34 0.49 3.54 21.33
CA ALA A 34 0.00 3.33 22.70
C ALA A 34 -0.51 1.91 22.96
N LYS A 35 -1.04 1.23 21.92
CA LYS A 35 -1.59 -0.13 22.04
C LYS A 35 -0.54 -1.23 21.87
N LEU A 36 0.43 -1.03 20.98
CA LEU A 36 1.37 -2.07 20.58
C LEU A 36 2.54 -2.20 21.55
N ASN A 37 2.93 -3.44 21.84
CA ASN A 37 4.21 -3.69 22.49
C ASN A 37 5.38 -3.29 21.57
N GLN A 38 6.58 -3.17 22.14
CA GLN A 38 7.76 -2.71 21.41
C GLN A 38 8.14 -3.62 20.22
N ASN A 39 7.87 -4.93 20.28
CA ASN A 39 8.16 -5.86 19.19
C ASN A 39 7.22 -5.66 18.00
N ALA A 40 5.93 -5.55 18.25
CA ALA A 40 4.95 -5.24 17.21
C ALA A 40 5.21 -3.85 16.59
N TRP A 41 5.54 -2.84 17.42
CA TRP A 41 5.85 -1.51 16.94
C TRP A 41 7.08 -1.48 16.03
N ASP A 42 8.21 -2.04 16.48
CA ASP A 42 9.45 -2.08 15.69
C ASP A 42 9.29 -2.90 14.41
N TYR A 43 8.44 -3.91 14.42
CA TYR A 43 8.12 -4.67 13.22
C TYR A 43 7.47 -3.80 12.13
N ILE A 44 6.60 -2.85 12.50
CA ILE A 44 5.98 -1.89 11.57
C ILE A 44 7.01 -0.85 11.12
N VAL A 45 7.62 -0.14 12.08
CA VAL A 45 8.39 1.08 11.78
C VAL A 45 9.77 0.76 11.21
N GLY A 46 10.29 -0.44 11.50
CA GLY A 46 11.60 -0.89 11.07
C GLY A 46 11.75 -1.16 9.57
N ALA A 47 13.00 -1.13 9.15
CA ALA A 47 13.46 -1.46 7.80
C ALA A 47 14.73 -2.30 7.82
N ALA A 48 15.30 -2.58 6.65
CA ALA A 48 16.56 -3.32 6.54
C ALA A 48 17.75 -2.44 6.93
N GLU A 49 18.72 -3.03 7.63
CA GLU A 49 20.04 -2.47 7.95
C GLU A 49 19.97 -1.04 8.48
N THR A 50 20.51 -0.06 7.74
CA THR A 50 20.57 1.34 8.15
C THR A 50 19.25 2.06 7.97
N GLU A 51 18.25 1.41 7.37
CA GLU A 51 16.94 1.95 7.01
C GLU A 51 16.99 3.05 5.93
N THR A 52 18.07 3.08 5.14
CA THR A 52 18.31 4.11 4.12
C THR A 52 17.28 4.02 2.98
N THR A 53 16.99 2.84 2.44
CA THR A 53 15.97 2.69 1.38
C THR A 53 14.60 3.17 1.85
N MET A 54 14.23 2.91 3.12
CA MET A 54 12.97 3.37 3.69
C MET A 54 12.89 4.90 3.74
N ARG A 55 13.97 5.56 4.17
CA ARG A 55 14.06 7.03 4.14
C ARG A 55 14.03 7.57 2.71
N ARG A 56 14.72 6.93 1.78
CA ARG A 56 14.71 7.30 0.34
C ARG A 56 13.33 7.18 -0.30
N ASN A 57 12.49 6.23 0.11
CA ASN A 57 11.10 6.18 -0.33
C ASN A 57 10.34 7.46 0.03
N ARG A 58 10.49 7.94 1.27
CA ARG A 58 9.84 9.17 1.73
C ARG A 58 10.44 10.40 1.04
N MET A 59 11.76 10.48 0.96
CA MET A 59 12.48 11.52 0.23
C MET A 59 12.01 11.64 -1.23
N ALA A 60 11.88 10.52 -1.95
CA ALA A 60 11.47 10.52 -3.36
C ALA A 60 10.04 11.06 -3.58
N LEU A 61 9.17 10.98 -2.57
CA LEU A 61 7.85 11.62 -2.60
C LEU A 61 7.94 13.12 -2.28
N ASP A 62 8.82 13.50 -1.34
CA ASP A 62 9.00 14.87 -0.88
C ASP A 62 9.77 15.75 -1.87
N GLU A 63 10.52 15.15 -2.80
CA GLU A 63 11.22 15.82 -3.91
C GLU A 63 10.30 16.25 -5.07
N ILE A 64 9.00 16.03 -4.92
CA ILE A 64 8.00 16.35 -5.94
C ILE A 64 7.06 17.41 -5.37
N ALA A 65 7.01 18.57 -6.00
CA ALA A 65 6.05 19.64 -5.75
C ALA A 65 4.93 19.64 -6.79
N PHE A 66 3.84 20.31 -6.45
CA PHE A 66 2.69 20.52 -7.33
C PHE A 66 2.74 21.87 -8.03
N ARG A 67 2.13 21.95 -9.22
CA ARG A 67 1.91 23.16 -9.98
C ARG A 67 0.39 23.35 -10.21
N PRO A 68 -0.31 24.09 -9.34
CA PRO A 68 -1.77 24.21 -9.40
C PRO A 68 -2.24 25.12 -10.54
N ARG A 69 -3.51 24.97 -10.93
CA ARG A 69 -4.22 25.84 -11.89
C ARG A 69 -5.38 26.51 -11.18
N VAL A 70 -5.43 27.84 -11.21
CA VAL A 70 -6.42 28.63 -10.47
C VAL A 70 -7.62 29.04 -11.33
N LEU A 71 -8.69 29.53 -10.68
CA LEU A 71 -9.92 30.01 -11.33
C LEU A 71 -10.61 28.95 -12.22
N ARG A 72 -10.58 27.68 -11.79
CA ARG A 72 -11.27 26.57 -12.43
C ARG A 72 -12.43 26.10 -11.56
N ASN A 73 -13.51 25.64 -12.18
CA ASN A 73 -14.66 25.11 -11.46
C ASN A 73 -14.34 23.70 -10.94
N VAL A 74 -14.23 23.56 -9.62
CA VAL A 74 -13.94 22.30 -8.92
C VAL A 74 -15.01 21.96 -7.88
N VAL A 75 -16.26 22.41 -8.09
CA VAL A 75 -17.36 22.17 -7.16
C VAL A 75 -17.67 20.67 -6.97
N HIS A 76 -17.38 19.84 -7.97
CA HIS A 76 -17.56 18.40 -7.93
C HIS A 76 -16.26 17.72 -8.37
N VAL A 77 -15.60 17.05 -7.42
CA VAL A 77 -14.38 16.27 -7.66
C VAL A 77 -14.71 14.79 -7.49
N ASP A 78 -14.35 13.98 -8.48
CA ASP A 78 -14.51 12.53 -8.46
C ASP A 78 -13.11 11.88 -8.53
N PRO A 79 -12.61 11.31 -7.41
CA PRO A 79 -11.31 10.67 -7.38
C PRO A 79 -11.38 9.18 -7.75
N SER A 80 -12.55 8.66 -8.14
CA SER A 80 -12.71 7.24 -8.42
C SER A 80 -12.07 6.81 -9.74
N VAL A 81 -11.75 5.53 -9.85
CA VAL A 81 -11.15 4.91 -11.04
C VAL A 81 -11.79 3.56 -11.34
N GLU A 82 -11.68 3.09 -12.58
CA GLU A 82 -12.11 1.74 -12.97
C GLU A 82 -10.90 0.83 -13.17
N LEU A 83 -10.75 -0.17 -12.29
CA LEU A 83 -9.66 -1.15 -12.33
C LEU A 83 -10.22 -2.53 -11.97
N PHE A 84 -9.66 -3.59 -12.56
CA PHE A 84 -10.16 -4.96 -12.36
C PHE A 84 -11.67 -5.12 -12.66
N GLY A 85 -12.19 -4.34 -13.62
CA GLY A 85 -13.61 -4.34 -13.97
C GLY A 85 -14.54 -3.80 -12.87
N ARG A 86 -14.00 -3.07 -11.89
CA ARG A 86 -14.73 -2.53 -10.74
C ARG A 86 -14.41 -1.06 -10.57
N ARG A 87 -15.40 -0.28 -10.13
CA ARG A 87 -15.18 1.10 -9.69
C ARG A 87 -14.55 1.08 -8.29
N LEU A 88 -13.36 1.66 -8.16
CA LEU A 88 -12.70 1.92 -6.88
C LEU A 88 -12.92 3.36 -6.50
N ARG A 89 -13.23 3.64 -5.22
CA ARG A 89 -13.43 5.01 -4.72
C ARG A 89 -12.15 5.85 -4.79
N LEU A 90 -11.00 5.20 -4.75
CA LEU A 90 -9.68 5.78 -4.94
C LEU A 90 -8.78 4.81 -5.72
N PRO A 91 -7.73 5.31 -6.40
CA PRO A 91 -6.71 4.45 -7.03
C PRO A 91 -5.72 3.91 -6.00
N VAL A 92 -6.24 3.25 -4.95
CA VAL A 92 -5.46 2.64 -3.88
C VAL A 92 -5.80 1.17 -3.67
N MET A 93 -4.82 0.42 -3.22
CA MET A 93 -5.01 -0.92 -2.65
C MET A 93 -4.35 -0.99 -1.28
N ILE A 94 -4.92 -1.78 -0.38
CA ILE A 94 -4.22 -2.18 0.82
C ILE A 94 -3.16 -3.21 0.44
N ALA A 95 -1.88 -2.84 0.60
CA ALA A 95 -0.73 -3.62 0.14
C ALA A 95 -0.54 -4.90 0.97
N PRO A 96 0.11 -5.95 0.44
CA PRO A 96 0.31 -7.18 1.19
C PRO A 96 1.31 -6.96 2.32
N VAL A 97 0.82 -7.07 3.55
CA VAL A 97 1.64 -7.09 4.75
C VAL A 97 1.49 -8.45 5.41
N GLY A 98 2.61 -9.09 5.70
CA GLY A 98 2.65 -10.37 6.42
C GLY A 98 2.47 -10.20 7.91
N ALA A 99 1.83 -11.20 8.53
CA ALA A 99 1.56 -11.29 9.96
C ALA A 99 0.70 -10.13 10.51
N LEU A 100 -0.42 -9.85 9.85
CA LEU A 100 -1.35 -8.80 10.30
C LEU A 100 -2.00 -9.13 11.66
N GLU A 101 -2.01 -10.40 12.06
CA GLU A 101 -2.51 -10.88 13.36
C GLU A 101 -1.73 -10.32 14.56
N ILE A 102 -0.56 -9.73 14.31
CA ILE A 102 0.22 -8.99 15.31
C ILE A 102 -0.50 -7.71 15.74
N PHE A 103 -1.31 -7.12 14.86
CA PHE A 103 -1.93 -5.81 15.05
C PHE A 103 -3.40 -5.91 15.43
N ASP A 104 -4.10 -6.91 14.90
CA ASP A 104 -5.50 -7.19 15.18
C ASP A 104 -5.77 -8.69 15.00
N PRO A 105 -6.46 -9.38 15.93
CA PRO A 105 -6.71 -10.82 15.83
C PRO A 105 -7.45 -11.26 14.56
N GLU A 106 -8.29 -10.40 13.97
CA GLU A 106 -9.00 -10.69 12.72
C GLU A 106 -8.13 -10.48 11.47
N SER A 107 -6.93 -9.87 11.62
CA SER A 107 -5.84 -9.91 10.64
C SER A 107 -6.28 -9.52 9.22
N GLY A 108 -5.96 -10.34 8.21
CA GLY A 108 -6.30 -10.11 6.82
C GLY A 108 -7.80 -10.06 6.54
N ALA A 109 -8.64 -10.69 7.37
CA ALA A 109 -10.10 -10.66 7.21
C ALA A 109 -10.67 -9.27 7.54
N ALA A 110 -10.28 -8.68 8.66
CA ALA A 110 -10.68 -7.31 9.02
C ALA A 110 -10.23 -6.29 7.97
N VAL A 111 -9.01 -6.44 7.45
CA VAL A 111 -8.50 -5.56 6.37
C VAL A 111 -9.29 -5.76 5.07
N ALA A 112 -9.60 -7.01 4.69
CA ALA A 112 -10.38 -7.29 3.49
C ALA A 112 -11.80 -6.70 3.56
N ARG A 113 -12.48 -6.86 4.71
CA ARG A 113 -13.81 -6.29 4.92
C ARG A 113 -13.76 -4.76 4.94
N GLY A 114 -12.82 -4.15 5.67
CA GLY A 114 -12.68 -2.70 5.72
C GLY A 114 -12.38 -2.08 4.35
N ALA A 115 -11.47 -2.68 3.58
CA ALA A 115 -11.21 -2.24 2.21
C ALA A 115 -12.45 -2.41 1.31
N GLY A 116 -13.16 -3.53 1.42
CA GLY A 116 -14.40 -3.80 0.70
C GLY A 116 -15.52 -2.79 1.02
N THR A 117 -15.77 -2.52 2.30
CA THR A 117 -16.73 -1.54 2.80
C THR A 117 -16.44 -0.14 2.28
N PHE A 118 -15.17 0.26 2.25
CA PHE A 118 -14.79 1.53 1.66
C PHE A 118 -14.93 1.52 0.13
N GLY A 119 -14.65 0.42 -0.57
CA GLY A 119 -14.59 0.36 -2.03
C GLY A 119 -13.16 0.45 -2.58
N ALA A 120 -12.18 -0.09 -1.86
CA ALA A 120 -10.79 -0.29 -2.28
C ALA A 120 -10.45 -1.78 -2.42
N ALA A 121 -9.32 -2.09 -3.06
CA ALA A 121 -8.80 -3.44 -3.14
C ALA A 121 -7.98 -3.82 -1.89
N HIS A 122 -7.94 -5.11 -1.55
CA HIS A 122 -6.99 -5.66 -0.58
C HIS A 122 -6.13 -6.76 -1.25
N MET A 123 -4.81 -6.61 -1.18
CA MET A 123 -3.88 -7.67 -1.53
C MET A 123 -3.47 -8.44 -0.27
N LEU A 124 -4.00 -9.65 -0.10
CA LEU A 124 -3.67 -10.51 1.04
C LEU A 124 -2.28 -11.13 0.86
N SER A 125 -1.45 -11.07 1.90
CA SER A 125 -0.17 -11.78 1.92
C SER A 125 -0.35 -13.27 2.25
N SER A 126 0.40 -14.16 1.60
CA SER A 126 0.40 -15.61 1.89
C SER A 126 0.96 -15.98 3.27
N VAL A 127 1.40 -14.99 4.06
CA VAL A 127 1.92 -15.17 5.42
C VAL A 127 1.12 -14.33 6.43
N SER A 128 -0.17 -14.17 6.21
CA SER A 128 -1.13 -13.55 7.13
C SER A 128 -2.33 -14.45 7.36
N GLU A 129 -2.81 -14.46 8.59
CA GLU A 129 -4.06 -15.14 8.95
C GLU A 129 -5.30 -14.38 8.39
N PRO A 130 -6.46 -15.05 8.22
CA PRO A 130 -6.70 -16.49 8.38
C PRO A 130 -6.35 -17.32 7.13
N GLY A 131 -5.54 -16.76 6.22
CA GLY A 131 -5.15 -17.40 4.96
C GLY A 131 -6.14 -17.17 3.80
N LEU A 132 -5.84 -17.79 2.66
CA LEU A 132 -6.48 -17.56 1.36
C LEU A 132 -8.00 -17.77 1.41
N GLU A 133 -8.45 -18.97 1.80
CA GLU A 133 -9.85 -19.38 1.73
C GLU A 133 -10.70 -18.67 2.78
N ASN A 134 -10.19 -18.56 4.01
CA ASN A 134 -10.94 -17.96 5.10
C ASN A 134 -11.08 -16.44 4.92
N THR A 135 -10.08 -15.76 4.35
CA THR A 135 -10.22 -14.35 3.98
C THR A 135 -11.27 -14.18 2.87
N ALA A 136 -11.29 -15.09 1.89
CA ALA A 136 -12.30 -15.05 0.84
C ALA A 136 -13.72 -15.27 1.37
N LYS A 137 -13.89 -16.18 2.34
CA LYS A 137 -15.17 -16.39 3.03
C LYS A 137 -15.58 -15.20 3.90
N ALA A 138 -14.63 -14.55 4.56
CA ALA A 138 -14.91 -13.44 5.47
C ALA A 138 -15.31 -12.15 4.76
N ALA A 139 -14.86 -11.93 3.52
CA ALA A 139 -15.11 -10.69 2.77
C ALA A 139 -15.54 -10.95 1.33
N PRO A 140 -16.58 -11.78 1.06
CA PRO A 140 -16.93 -12.36 -0.25
C PRO A 140 -16.99 -11.34 -1.40
N ASP A 141 -17.48 -10.13 -1.10
CA ASP A 141 -17.70 -9.07 -2.07
C ASP A 141 -16.50 -8.13 -2.26
N ALA A 142 -15.49 -8.20 -1.39
CA ALA A 142 -14.29 -7.35 -1.49
C ALA A 142 -13.45 -7.68 -2.72
N LEU A 143 -12.81 -6.66 -3.31
CA LEU A 143 -11.87 -6.87 -4.40
C LEU A 143 -10.56 -7.38 -3.81
N ARG A 144 -10.31 -8.69 -3.94
CA ARG A 144 -9.15 -9.33 -3.32
C ARG A 144 -8.13 -9.75 -4.35
N ILE A 145 -6.87 -9.57 -4.00
CA ILE A 145 -5.70 -10.04 -4.75
C ILE A 145 -4.89 -10.92 -3.81
N PHE A 146 -4.37 -12.05 -4.30
CA PHE A 146 -3.56 -12.94 -3.47
C PHE A 146 -2.09 -12.78 -3.79
N GLN A 147 -1.27 -12.46 -2.80
CA GLN A 147 0.19 -12.38 -2.92
C GLN A 147 0.84 -13.64 -2.38
N LEU A 148 1.72 -14.25 -3.16
CA LEU A 148 2.46 -15.47 -2.81
C LEU A 148 3.94 -15.22 -2.57
N TYR A 149 4.45 -15.77 -1.46
CA TYR A 149 5.84 -16.18 -1.32
C TYR A 149 5.96 -17.67 -1.66
N VAL A 150 6.82 -18.02 -2.62
CA VAL A 150 6.98 -19.40 -3.06
C VAL A 150 7.71 -20.22 -1.99
N ARG A 151 7.09 -21.30 -1.51
CA ARG A 151 7.60 -22.19 -0.46
C ARG A 151 7.70 -23.66 -0.87
N GLY A 152 7.40 -23.95 -2.13
CA GLY A 152 7.44 -25.28 -2.72
C GLY A 152 7.77 -25.20 -4.20
N ASP A 153 7.73 -26.36 -4.87
CA ASP A 153 8.01 -26.49 -6.29
C ASP A 153 6.86 -25.96 -7.17
N ASP A 154 6.92 -26.28 -8.46
CA ASP A 154 5.92 -25.87 -9.45
C ASP A 154 4.51 -26.36 -9.06
N ALA A 155 4.37 -27.56 -8.48
CA ALA A 155 3.07 -28.08 -8.04
C ALA A 155 2.48 -27.27 -6.89
N PHE A 156 3.31 -26.80 -5.95
CA PHE A 156 2.87 -25.88 -4.91
C PHE A 156 2.35 -24.56 -5.50
N VAL A 157 3.06 -23.98 -6.47
CA VAL A 157 2.63 -22.74 -7.12
C VAL A 157 1.31 -22.94 -7.85
N GLU A 158 1.19 -24.01 -8.63
CA GLU A 158 -0.04 -24.36 -9.36
C GLU A 158 -1.25 -24.56 -8.43
N ASP A 159 -1.06 -25.24 -7.30
CA ASP A 159 -2.10 -25.43 -6.28
C ASP A 159 -2.59 -24.08 -5.74
N VAL A 160 -1.68 -23.21 -5.33
CA VAL A 160 -2.04 -21.92 -4.73
C VAL A 160 -2.73 -20.99 -5.75
N VAL A 161 -2.29 -20.97 -7.00
CA VAL A 161 -2.95 -20.21 -8.07
C VAL A 161 -4.35 -20.77 -8.32
N SER A 162 -4.50 -22.09 -8.40
CA SER A 162 -5.80 -22.75 -8.58
C SER A 162 -6.78 -22.41 -7.45
N ARG A 163 -6.32 -22.47 -6.19
CA ARG A 163 -7.13 -22.10 -5.02
C ARG A 163 -7.48 -20.61 -5.01
N SER A 164 -6.57 -19.74 -5.43
CA SER A 164 -6.85 -18.31 -5.58
C SER A 164 -7.99 -18.06 -6.57
N ILE A 165 -7.94 -18.69 -7.74
CA ILE A 165 -9.00 -18.59 -8.76
C ILE A 165 -10.33 -19.15 -8.21
N ALA A 166 -10.30 -20.34 -7.60
CA ALA A 166 -11.48 -20.99 -7.06
C ALA A 166 -12.18 -20.18 -5.94
N ASN A 167 -11.43 -19.33 -5.23
CA ASN A 167 -11.95 -18.46 -4.18
C ASN A 167 -12.21 -17.01 -4.66
N GLY A 168 -12.25 -16.78 -5.98
CA GLY A 168 -12.67 -15.51 -6.55
C GLY A 168 -11.71 -14.35 -6.30
N TYR A 169 -10.41 -14.62 -6.19
CA TYR A 169 -9.40 -13.56 -6.21
C TYR A 169 -9.27 -12.99 -7.64
N ALA A 170 -9.27 -11.66 -7.75
CA ALA A 170 -9.29 -10.97 -9.04
C ALA A 170 -7.93 -10.96 -9.76
N ALA A 171 -6.84 -11.14 -9.02
CA ALA A 171 -5.50 -11.24 -9.56
C ALA A 171 -4.59 -12.04 -8.62
N PHE A 172 -3.46 -12.49 -9.15
CA PHE A 172 -2.43 -13.21 -8.44
C PHE A 172 -1.12 -12.42 -8.47
N CYS A 173 -0.43 -12.34 -7.33
CA CYS A 173 0.79 -11.55 -7.20
C CYS A 173 1.96 -12.43 -6.75
N LEU A 174 3.03 -12.51 -7.55
CA LEU A 174 4.30 -13.07 -7.11
C LEU A 174 5.19 -11.95 -6.56
N THR A 175 5.74 -12.16 -5.36
CA THR A 175 6.74 -11.24 -4.79
C THR A 175 8.14 -11.75 -5.10
N VAL A 176 8.94 -10.93 -5.79
CA VAL A 176 10.25 -11.32 -6.34
C VAL A 176 11.44 -10.63 -5.66
N ASP A 177 11.21 -9.68 -4.76
CA ASP A 177 12.26 -8.89 -4.05
C ASP A 177 12.78 -9.53 -2.75
N THR A 178 12.51 -10.83 -2.55
CA THR A 178 12.61 -11.50 -1.24
C THR A 178 13.35 -12.84 -1.29
N ALA A 179 14.26 -13.00 -2.26
CA ALA A 179 15.11 -14.20 -2.36
C ALA A 179 15.80 -14.51 -1.01
N HIS A 180 16.34 -13.48 -0.34
CA HIS A 180 16.83 -13.60 1.03
C HIS A 180 15.96 -12.82 2.02
N TYR A 181 15.82 -13.37 3.23
CA TYR A 181 15.27 -12.59 4.33
C TYR A 181 16.27 -11.52 4.74
N SER A 182 15.82 -10.28 4.77
CA SER A 182 16.68 -9.13 5.06
C SER A 182 17.10 -9.02 6.51
N ARG A 183 18.16 -8.25 6.74
CA ARG A 183 18.68 -7.96 8.07
C ARG A 183 17.90 -6.79 8.71
N ARG A 184 16.87 -7.09 9.48
CA ARG A 184 16.05 -6.07 10.18
C ARG A 184 16.56 -5.87 11.60
N GLU A 185 17.40 -4.86 11.80
CA GLU A 185 18.22 -4.75 13.02
C GLU A 185 17.42 -4.45 14.29
N ARG A 186 16.28 -3.75 14.19
CA ARG A 186 15.39 -3.52 15.34
C ARG A 186 14.91 -4.84 15.95
N ASP A 187 14.54 -5.81 15.12
CA ASP A 187 14.10 -7.13 15.57
C ASP A 187 15.28 -7.92 16.15
N ILE A 188 16.43 -7.90 15.46
CA ILE A 188 17.63 -8.66 15.82
C ILE A 188 18.25 -8.16 17.13
N ALA A 189 18.32 -6.84 17.35
CA ALA A 189 18.90 -6.24 18.55
C ALA A 189 18.18 -6.70 19.83
N LYS A 190 16.88 -6.99 19.73
CA LYS A 190 16.06 -7.51 20.82
C LYS A 190 16.00 -9.04 20.85
N ARG A 191 16.74 -9.73 19.97
CA ARG A 191 16.72 -11.19 19.77
C ARG A 191 15.30 -11.71 19.52
N TYR A 192 14.46 -10.89 18.89
CA TYR A 192 13.07 -11.22 18.64
C TYR A 192 12.92 -11.93 17.29
N VAL A 193 12.28 -13.09 17.31
CA VAL A 193 11.90 -13.84 16.11
C VAL A 193 10.41 -14.09 16.17
N ARG A 194 9.69 -13.65 15.13
CA ARG A 194 8.24 -13.86 15.02
C ARG A 194 7.92 -15.33 14.85
N GLU A 195 6.81 -15.78 15.41
CA GLU A 195 6.40 -17.18 15.32
C GLU A 195 6.20 -17.67 13.87
N SER A 196 5.57 -16.84 13.03
CA SER A 196 5.39 -17.15 11.61
C SER A 196 6.72 -17.37 10.88
N ARG A 197 7.81 -16.74 11.35
CA ARG A 197 9.16 -16.95 10.84
C ARG A 197 9.77 -18.24 11.36
N ILE A 198 9.53 -18.61 12.61
CA ILE A 198 10.00 -19.87 13.20
C ILE A 198 9.35 -21.06 12.46
N ARG A 199 8.07 -20.94 12.12
CA ARG A 199 7.30 -21.98 11.41
C ARG A 199 7.57 -22.04 9.90
N ALA A 200 8.19 -21.01 9.31
CA ALA A 200 8.38 -20.94 7.87
C ALA A 200 9.42 -21.97 7.37
N THR A 201 9.00 -22.82 6.43
CA THR A 201 9.85 -23.80 5.72
C THR A 201 9.91 -23.47 4.23
N GLY A 202 10.74 -24.18 3.44
CA GLY A 202 10.76 -24.02 1.99
C GLY A 202 11.40 -22.71 1.49
N GLY A 203 12.28 -22.10 2.28
CA GLY A 203 12.98 -20.86 1.93
C GLY A 203 13.83 -20.94 0.67
N ASP A 204 14.35 -22.12 0.34
CA ASP A 204 15.22 -22.31 -0.82
C ASP A 204 14.45 -22.24 -2.15
N PHE A 205 13.16 -22.62 -2.16
CA PHE A 205 12.30 -22.41 -3.34
C PHE A 205 12.10 -20.93 -3.66
N GLN A 206 12.03 -20.08 -2.63
CA GLN A 206 11.96 -18.63 -2.82
C GLN A 206 13.28 -18.06 -3.38
N LYS A 207 14.43 -18.57 -2.95
CA LYS A 207 15.75 -18.17 -3.45
C LYS A 207 15.95 -18.59 -4.91
N GLY A 208 15.47 -19.78 -5.26
CA GLY A 208 15.54 -20.34 -6.60
C GLY A 208 14.39 -19.93 -7.53
N LEU A 209 13.68 -18.83 -7.21
CA LEU A 209 12.62 -18.32 -8.07
C LEU A 209 13.23 -17.78 -9.37
N GLU A 210 12.69 -18.21 -10.50
CA GLU A 210 13.18 -17.88 -11.83
C GLU A 210 12.03 -17.46 -12.74
N TRP A 211 12.35 -16.80 -13.87
CA TRP A 211 11.37 -16.41 -14.88
C TRP A 211 10.53 -17.57 -15.44
N ARG A 212 11.03 -18.82 -15.35
CA ARG A 212 10.26 -20.03 -15.71
C ARG A 212 8.99 -20.17 -14.87
N THR A 213 8.97 -19.72 -13.60
CA THR A 213 7.78 -19.76 -12.75
C THR A 213 6.72 -18.77 -13.24
N VAL A 214 7.14 -17.60 -13.73
CA VAL A 214 6.23 -16.63 -14.37
C VAL A 214 5.61 -17.25 -15.63
N LYS A 215 6.45 -17.88 -16.47
CA LYS A 215 5.99 -18.59 -17.67
C LYS A 215 5.01 -19.71 -17.33
N LEU A 216 5.30 -20.54 -16.32
CA LEU A 216 4.42 -21.61 -15.85
C LEU A 216 3.02 -21.09 -15.53
N ILE A 217 2.92 -19.99 -14.76
CA ILE A 217 1.63 -19.41 -14.39
C ILE A 217 0.89 -18.89 -15.63
N LYS A 218 1.58 -18.15 -16.50
CA LYS A 218 0.96 -17.57 -17.70
C LYS A 218 0.54 -18.61 -18.74
N ASP A 219 1.24 -19.73 -18.84
CA ASP A 219 0.88 -20.84 -19.73
C ASP A 219 -0.35 -21.60 -19.25
N LYS A 220 -0.47 -21.82 -17.93
CA LYS A 220 -1.50 -22.71 -17.34
C LYS A 220 -2.77 -21.99 -16.87
N PHE A 221 -2.69 -20.73 -16.47
CA PHE A 221 -3.80 -20.05 -15.79
C PHE A 221 -4.20 -18.75 -16.48
N LYS A 222 -5.53 -18.51 -16.52
CA LYS A 222 -6.12 -17.26 -16.99
C LYS A 222 -6.49 -16.39 -15.79
N ILE A 223 -5.47 -15.81 -15.15
CA ILE A 223 -5.61 -14.83 -14.06
C ILE A 223 -4.64 -13.67 -14.30
N PRO A 224 -5.04 -12.41 -14.07
CA PRO A 224 -4.10 -11.30 -14.14
C PRO A 224 -2.93 -11.54 -13.17
N LEU A 225 -1.71 -11.53 -13.72
CA LEU A 225 -0.48 -11.75 -12.96
C LEU A 225 0.20 -10.42 -12.66
N ILE A 226 0.52 -10.23 -11.39
CA ILE A 226 1.25 -9.09 -10.84
C ILE A 226 2.64 -9.58 -10.43
N LEU A 227 3.70 -8.87 -10.84
CA LEU A 227 5.05 -9.05 -10.29
C LEU A 227 5.40 -7.89 -9.37
N LYS A 228 5.50 -8.18 -8.07
CA LYS A 228 5.84 -7.22 -7.01
C LYS A 228 7.31 -7.30 -6.64
N GLY A 229 7.96 -6.15 -6.61
CA GLY A 229 9.39 -6.03 -6.31
C GLY A 229 10.24 -5.62 -7.50
N ILE A 230 9.61 -5.23 -8.60
CA ILE A 230 10.32 -4.71 -9.78
C ILE A 230 10.90 -3.34 -9.42
N ALA A 231 12.20 -3.17 -9.62
CA ALA A 231 12.92 -1.95 -9.24
C ALA A 231 13.80 -1.38 -10.36
N THR A 232 13.72 -1.95 -11.57
CA THR A 232 14.54 -1.57 -12.74
C THR A 232 13.73 -1.64 -14.03
N ALA A 233 14.06 -0.79 -15.00
CA ALA A 233 13.46 -0.83 -16.33
C ALA A 233 13.75 -2.14 -17.09
N GLU A 234 14.91 -2.75 -16.83
CA GLU A 234 15.35 -4.02 -17.38
C GLU A 234 14.42 -5.17 -16.96
N ASP A 235 14.16 -5.30 -15.66
CA ASP A 235 13.28 -6.35 -15.14
C ASP A 235 11.82 -6.13 -15.56
N ALA A 236 11.39 -4.87 -15.68
CA ALA A 236 10.08 -4.55 -16.24
C ALA A 236 9.93 -5.06 -17.68
N LYS A 237 10.94 -4.86 -18.54
CA LYS A 237 10.91 -5.37 -19.92
C LYS A 237 10.81 -6.89 -19.96
N ILE A 238 11.61 -7.59 -19.15
CA ILE A 238 11.54 -9.06 -19.08
C ILE A 238 10.16 -9.51 -18.61
N ALA A 239 9.59 -8.87 -17.59
CA ALA A 239 8.23 -9.17 -17.14
C ALA A 239 7.18 -9.00 -18.25
N LEU A 240 7.28 -7.95 -19.07
CA LEU A 240 6.40 -7.72 -20.22
C LEU A 240 6.55 -8.80 -21.29
N ASP A 241 7.78 -9.26 -21.54
CA ASP A 241 8.06 -10.31 -22.52
C ASP A 241 7.51 -11.68 -22.06
N HIS A 242 7.36 -11.86 -20.74
CA HIS A 242 6.64 -12.98 -20.15
C HIS A 242 5.11 -12.79 -20.07
N GLY A 243 4.57 -11.66 -20.53
CA GLY A 243 3.13 -11.39 -20.55
C GLY A 243 2.53 -11.04 -19.19
N VAL A 244 3.33 -10.49 -18.27
CA VAL A 244 2.85 -9.98 -16.97
C VAL A 244 1.89 -8.81 -17.19
N ASP A 245 0.73 -8.85 -16.53
CA ASP A 245 -0.36 -7.89 -16.73
C ASP A 245 -0.16 -6.61 -15.88
N TRP A 246 0.52 -6.75 -14.74
CA TRP A 246 0.76 -5.66 -13.79
C TRP A 246 2.22 -5.66 -13.28
N ILE A 247 2.91 -4.55 -13.51
CA ILE A 247 4.23 -4.29 -12.93
C ILE A 247 4.04 -3.58 -11.60
N TYR A 248 4.52 -4.17 -10.50
CA TYR A 248 4.41 -3.56 -9.18
C TYR A 248 5.79 -3.10 -8.70
N VAL A 249 6.02 -1.79 -8.87
CA VAL A 249 7.20 -1.04 -8.44
C VAL A 249 7.26 -1.00 -6.92
N SER A 250 8.22 -1.73 -6.36
CA SER A 250 8.32 -1.88 -4.91
C SER A 250 9.75 -2.25 -4.52
N ASN A 251 10.20 -1.72 -3.38
CA ASN A 251 11.40 -2.17 -2.67
C ASN A 251 11.03 -2.72 -1.28
N HIS A 252 9.82 -3.28 -1.18
CA HIS A 252 9.28 -3.84 0.04
C HIS A 252 9.13 -2.83 1.19
N GLY A 253 8.92 -1.55 0.88
CA GLY A 253 8.92 -0.47 1.86
C GLY A 253 10.28 -0.27 2.56
N GLY A 254 11.38 -0.54 1.85
CA GLY A 254 12.76 -0.50 2.35
C GLY A 254 13.11 -1.63 3.31
N ARG A 255 12.37 -2.74 3.28
CA ARG A 255 12.52 -3.86 4.21
C ARG A 255 13.27 -5.04 3.60
N GLN A 256 13.87 -4.88 2.43
CA GLN A 256 14.62 -5.92 1.73
C GLN A 256 16.06 -5.48 1.50
N LEU A 257 16.46 -5.12 0.28
CA LEU A 257 17.76 -4.55 -0.01
C LEU A 257 17.86 -3.10 0.53
N ASP A 258 18.80 -2.84 1.45
CA ASP A 258 19.10 -1.47 1.88
C ASP A 258 20.03 -0.77 0.87
N HIS A 259 20.15 0.56 0.98
CA HIS A 259 20.88 1.42 0.04
C HIS A 259 20.34 1.44 -1.40
N GLY A 260 19.09 0.99 -1.61
CA GLY A 260 18.36 1.12 -2.88
C GLY A 260 17.80 2.53 -3.14
N ARG A 261 17.20 2.73 -4.32
CA ARG A 261 16.46 3.94 -4.69
C ARG A 261 15.07 3.97 -4.04
N GLY A 262 14.50 5.17 -3.87
CA GLY A 262 13.10 5.32 -3.49
C GLY A 262 12.18 4.90 -4.65
N SER A 263 11.03 4.27 -4.38
CA SER A 263 10.14 3.76 -5.42
C SER A 263 9.69 4.84 -6.41
N MET A 264 9.44 6.07 -5.95
CA MET A 264 9.07 7.19 -6.83
C MET A 264 10.21 7.69 -7.72
N HIS A 265 11.48 7.44 -7.36
CA HIS A 265 12.60 7.68 -8.26
C HIS A 265 12.74 6.61 -9.33
N VAL A 266 12.24 5.40 -9.07
CA VAL A 266 12.25 4.27 -10.01
C VAL A 266 11.03 4.30 -10.94
N LEU A 267 9.89 4.80 -10.48
CA LEU A 267 8.65 4.80 -11.26
C LEU A 267 8.79 5.38 -12.70
N PRO A 268 9.47 6.52 -12.94
CA PRO A 268 9.54 7.10 -14.29
C PRO A 268 10.19 6.21 -15.35
N GLU A 269 11.27 5.50 -15.04
CA GLU A 269 11.93 4.60 -15.99
C GLU A 269 11.09 3.35 -16.26
N ILE A 270 10.35 2.87 -15.25
CA ILE A 270 9.41 1.76 -15.41
C ILE A 270 8.25 2.16 -16.31
N VAL A 271 7.65 3.33 -16.08
CA VAL A 271 6.56 3.87 -16.92
C VAL A 271 7.01 3.96 -18.38
N GLN A 272 8.24 4.46 -18.61
CA GLN A 272 8.81 4.51 -19.94
C GLN A 272 9.02 3.11 -20.55
N ALA A 273 9.55 2.15 -19.78
CA ALA A 273 9.78 0.79 -20.24
C ALA A 273 8.48 0.02 -20.54
N VAL A 274 7.45 0.25 -19.72
CA VAL A 274 6.13 -0.39 -19.86
C VAL A 274 5.38 0.13 -21.08
N ALA A 275 5.43 1.44 -21.35
CA ALA A 275 4.85 2.05 -22.56
C ALA A 275 3.40 1.60 -22.82
N GLY A 276 2.60 1.42 -21.77
CA GLY A 276 1.20 0.98 -21.84
C GLY A 276 0.97 -0.52 -22.08
N ARG A 277 2.02 -1.35 -22.18
CA ARG A 277 1.89 -2.82 -22.38
C ARG A 277 1.37 -3.56 -21.13
N ALA A 278 1.46 -2.95 -19.96
CA ALA A 278 0.96 -3.45 -18.68
C ALA A 278 0.47 -2.29 -17.82
N LYS A 279 -0.29 -2.61 -16.78
CA LYS A 279 -0.67 -1.66 -15.73
C LYS A 279 0.42 -1.55 -14.67
N ILE A 280 0.48 -0.44 -13.95
CA ILE A 280 1.56 -0.17 -12.99
C ILE A 280 0.99 0.07 -11.59
N MET A 281 1.49 -0.69 -10.61
CA MET A 281 1.31 -0.41 -9.20
C MET A 281 2.59 0.16 -8.59
N VAL A 282 2.48 0.97 -7.54
CA VAL A 282 3.64 1.45 -6.78
C VAL A 282 3.35 1.49 -5.28
N ASP A 283 4.33 1.10 -4.46
CA ASP A 283 4.31 1.26 -3.00
C ASP A 283 5.62 1.88 -2.48
N GLY A 284 5.67 2.13 -1.16
CA GLY A 284 6.84 2.67 -0.48
C GLY A 284 6.56 4.05 0.12
N SER A 285 6.31 4.08 1.44
CA SER A 285 6.16 5.31 2.25
C SER A 285 4.99 6.24 1.87
N PHE A 286 4.06 5.81 1.02
CA PHE A 286 2.78 6.49 0.80
C PHE A 286 1.99 6.56 2.10
N SER A 287 1.66 7.78 2.53
CA SER A 287 0.94 8.01 3.79
C SER A 287 0.01 9.22 3.75
N ARG A 288 -0.10 9.90 2.60
CA ARG A 288 -0.96 11.07 2.37
C ARG A 288 -1.69 10.99 1.03
N GLY A 289 -2.84 11.65 0.91
CA GLY A 289 -3.56 11.82 -0.35
C GLY A 289 -2.72 12.51 -1.43
N THR A 290 -1.89 13.48 -1.03
CA THR A 290 -0.93 14.14 -1.93
C THR A 290 0.14 13.17 -2.47
N ASP A 291 0.55 12.16 -1.70
CA ASP A 291 1.47 11.12 -2.19
C ASP A 291 0.80 10.30 -3.30
N ILE A 292 -0.47 9.93 -3.11
CA ILE A 292 -1.26 9.17 -4.09
C ILE A 292 -1.35 9.97 -5.40
N VAL A 293 -1.74 11.24 -5.33
CA VAL A 293 -1.87 12.11 -6.51
C VAL A 293 -0.55 12.24 -7.27
N LYS A 294 0.59 12.39 -6.57
CA LYS A 294 1.92 12.41 -7.21
C LYS A 294 2.22 11.13 -7.98
N ALA A 295 1.91 9.97 -7.41
CA ALA A 295 2.14 8.68 -8.07
C ALA A 295 1.29 8.51 -9.33
N ILE A 296 0.01 8.86 -9.28
CA ILE A 296 -0.88 8.76 -10.45
C ILE A 296 -0.39 9.68 -11.57
N ILE A 297 -0.05 10.95 -11.27
CA ILE A 297 0.52 11.86 -12.28
C ILE A 297 1.85 11.33 -12.85
N SER A 298 2.63 10.64 -12.03
CA SER A 298 3.91 10.06 -12.44
C SER A 298 3.75 8.82 -13.33
N GLY A 299 2.53 8.28 -13.47
CA GLY A 299 2.20 7.19 -14.39
C GLY A 299 1.83 5.86 -13.73
N ALA A 300 1.60 5.83 -12.40
CA ALA A 300 1.02 4.65 -11.76
C ALA A 300 -0.50 4.58 -11.99
N ASP A 301 -1.04 3.37 -12.08
CA ASP A 301 -2.50 3.12 -12.11
C ASP A 301 -3.06 2.90 -10.70
N LEU A 302 -2.25 2.36 -9.77
CA LEU A 302 -2.71 1.97 -8.42
C LEU A 302 -1.60 2.15 -7.38
N VAL A 303 -1.95 2.66 -6.19
CA VAL A 303 -1.00 2.92 -5.09
C VAL A 303 -1.21 1.96 -3.91
N GLY A 304 -0.13 1.33 -3.47
CA GLY A 304 -0.13 0.40 -2.33
C GLY A 304 0.04 1.11 -0.98
N ILE A 305 -0.94 0.94 -0.09
CA ILE A 305 -0.90 1.44 1.29
C ILE A 305 -0.37 0.34 2.22
N GLY A 306 0.89 0.49 2.65
CA GLY A 306 1.60 -0.43 3.54
C GLY A 306 1.46 -0.06 5.02
N ARG A 307 2.52 0.48 5.64
CA ARG A 307 2.59 0.78 7.09
C ARG A 307 1.38 1.54 7.66
N LEU A 308 0.81 2.46 6.89
CA LEU A 308 -0.37 3.21 7.32
C LEU A 308 -1.56 2.29 7.63
N GLN A 309 -1.74 1.21 6.87
CA GLN A 309 -2.74 0.17 7.16
C GLN A 309 -2.49 -0.47 8.53
N CYS A 310 -1.21 -0.72 8.88
CA CYS A 310 -0.86 -1.39 10.13
C CYS A 310 -1.15 -0.49 11.33
N TYR A 311 -0.92 0.82 11.20
CA TYR A 311 -1.29 1.79 12.22
C TYR A 311 -2.82 1.84 12.40
N ALA A 312 -3.57 1.93 11.30
CA ALA A 312 -5.02 1.96 11.34
C ALA A 312 -5.63 0.68 11.93
N LEU A 313 -5.13 -0.49 11.50
CA LEU A 313 -5.53 -1.80 12.01
C LEU A 313 -5.25 -1.93 13.51
N ALA A 314 -4.03 -1.62 13.95
CA ALA A 314 -3.67 -1.67 15.37
C ALA A 314 -4.48 -0.67 16.23
N ALA A 315 -4.81 0.49 15.66
CA ALA A 315 -5.54 1.52 16.36
C ALA A 315 -7.02 1.16 16.58
N ALA A 316 -7.71 0.64 15.56
CA ALA A 316 -9.16 0.48 15.58
C ALA A 316 -9.71 -0.67 14.70
N GLY A 317 -8.90 -1.68 14.38
CA GLY A 317 -9.35 -2.86 13.63
C GLY A 317 -9.88 -2.50 12.23
N GLU A 318 -10.94 -3.19 11.82
CA GLU A 318 -11.65 -2.94 10.56
C GLU A 318 -12.14 -1.49 10.44
N ALA A 319 -12.72 -0.92 11.49
CA ALA A 319 -13.21 0.46 11.48
C ALA A 319 -12.07 1.46 11.24
N GLY A 320 -10.87 1.16 11.77
CA GLY A 320 -9.65 1.93 11.49
C GLY A 320 -9.28 1.91 10.00
N ILE A 321 -9.37 0.75 9.34
CA ILE A 321 -9.09 0.62 7.90
C ILE A 321 -10.05 1.46 7.06
N VAL A 322 -11.36 1.37 7.32
CA VAL A 322 -12.37 2.18 6.63
C VAL A 322 -12.07 3.66 6.82
N ARG A 323 -11.86 4.07 8.09
CA ARG A 323 -11.66 5.48 8.44
C ARG A 323 -10.37 6.06 7.85
N MET A 324 -9.29 5.28 7.82
CA MET A 324 -8.04 5.66 7.16
C MET A 324 -8.24 5.93 5.67
N LEU A 325 -9.02 5.09 4.98
CA LEU A 325 -9.31 5.27 3.55
C LEU A 325 -10.19 6.49 3.28
N GLU A 326 -11.17 6.79 4.14
CA GLU A 326 -11.96 8.02 4.06
C GLU A 326 -11.12 9.29 4.24
N LEU A 327 -10.17 9.27 5.19
CA LEU A 327 -9.26 10.41 5.37
C LEU A 327 -8.32 10.59 4.17
N LEU A 328 -7.85 9.50 3.57
CA LEU A 328 -7.09 9.57 2.31
C LEU A 328 -7.97 10.10 1.16
N GLU A 329 -9.25 9.73 1.10
CA GLU A 329 -10.19 10.21 0.08
C GLU A 329 -10.37 11.72 0.15
N ASP A 330 -10.57 12.26 1.35
CA ASP A 330 -10.66 13.70 1.57
C ASP A 330 -9.36 14.42 1.21
N GLU A 331 -8.20 13.91 1.63
CA GLU A 331 -6.91 14.49 1.25
C GLU A 331 -6.72 14.48 -0.29
N VAL A 332 -7.16 13.43 -0.99
CA VAL A 332 -7.12 13.36 -2.46
C VAL A 332 -8.09 14.34 -3.10
N ILE A 333 -9.34 14.40 -2.66
CA ILE A 333 -10.37 15.33 -3.18
C ILE A 333 -9.89 16.77 -3.05
N ARG A 334 -9.39 17.15 -1.87
CA ARG A 334 -8.82 18.48 -1.64
C ARG A 334 -7.62 18.75 -2.53
N CYS A 335 -6.73 17.77 -2.69
CA CYS A 335 -5.56 17.91 -3.56
C CYS A 335 -5.97 18.15 -5.03
N LEU A 336 -6.89 17.36 -5.57
CA LEU A 336 -7.41 17.53 -6.94
C LEU A 336 -8.09 18.90 -7.11
N GLY A 337 -8.95 19.28 -6.17
CA GLY A 337 -9.61 20.60 -6.19
C GLY A 337 -8.62 21.76 -6.15
N LEU A 338 -7.59 21.69 -5.29
CA LEU A 338 -6.53 22.71 -5.18
C LEU A 338 -5.58 22.72 -6.40
N LEU A 339 -5.44 21.59 -7.09
CA LEU A 339 -4.76 21.54 -8.39
C LEU A 339 -5.60 22.15 -9.52
N GLY A 340 -6.90 22.39 -9.28
CA GLY A 340 -7.81 22.95 -10.26
C GLY A 340 -8.30 21.90 -11.25
N VAL A 341 -8.55 20.67 -10.80
CA VAL A 341 -9.08 19.57 -11.62
C VAL A 341 -10.21 18.87 -10.89
N THR A 342 -11.10 18.22 -11.65
CA THR A 342 -12.25 17.48 -11.11
C THR A 342 -12.07 15.97 -11.11
N SER A 343 -11.02 15.45 -11.77
CA SER A 343 -10.71 14.03 -11.79
C SER A 343 -9.23 13.77 -12.09
N PHE A 344 -8.78 12.53 -11.87
CA PHE A 344 -7.44 12.11 -12.28
C PHE A 344 -7.18 12.21 -13.80
N ALA A 345 -8.23 12.17 -14.63
CA ALA A 345 -8.10 12.19 -16.09
C ALA A 345 -7.64 13.56 -16.65
N GLU A 346 -7.78 14.64 -15.87
CA GLU A 346 -7.33 15.98 -16.25
C GLU A 346 -5.88 16.28 -15.86
N LEU A 347 -5.23 15.34 -15.17
CA LEU A 347 -3.87 15.48 -14.70
C LEU A 347 -2.86 14.94 -15.71
N ASP A 348 -1.74 15.65 -15.84
CA ASP A 348 -0.56 15.22 -16.58
C ASP A 348 0.71 15.67 -15.85
N LYS A 349 1.89 15.30 -16.38
CA LYS A 349 3.18 15.61 -15.75
C LYS A 349 3.45 17.11 -15.57
N SER A 350 2.72 18.00 -16.26
CA SER A 350 2.88 19.46 -16.09
C SER A 350 2.42 19.97 -14.73
N TYR A 351 1.63 19.18 -13.99
CA TYR A 351 1.21 19.48 -12.61
C TYR A 351 2.28 19.11 -11.57
N LEU A 352 3.41 18.50 -11.97
CA LEU A 352 4.53 18.20 -11.09
C LEU A 352 5.72 19.11 -11.37
N HIS A 353 6.51 19.37 -10.33
CA HIS A 353 7.77 20.08 -10.42
C HIS A 353 8.79 19.45 -9.45
N PRO A 354 10.06 19.25 -9.84
CA PRO A 354 11.09 18.86 -8.89
C PRO A 354 11.25 19.93 -7.79
N ALA A 355 11.41 19.50 -6.55
CA ALA A 355 11.64 20.39 -5.41
C ALA A 355 12.60 19.74 -4.42
N LEU A 356 13.21 20.55 -3.55
CA LEU A 356 13.99 20.03 -2.44
C LEU A 356 13.07 19.60 -1.30
N PRO A 357 13.35 18.49 -0.59
CA PRO A 357 12.62 18.11 0.61
C PRO A 357 12.79 19.19 1.68
N THR A 358 11.71 19.46 2.42
CA THR A 358 11.71 20.47 3.49
C THR A 358 12.14 19.92 4.84
N ASN A 359 12.14 18.59 5.02
CA ASN A 359 12.48 17.92 6.26
C ASN A 359 13.38 16.70 6.00
N PRO A 360 14.26 16.32 6.95
CA PRO A 360 14.96 15.05 6.90
C PRO A 360 13.98 13.87 6.80
N PRO A 361 14.17 12.93 5.86
CA PRO A 361 13.23 11.84 5.67
C PRO A 361 13.28 10.84 6.84
N SER A 362 12.09 10.45 7.32
CA SER A 362 11.94 9.39 8.33
C SER A 362 10.66 8.59 8.07
N VAL A 363 10.45 7.52 8.83
CA VAL A 363 9.20 6.75 8.78
C VAL A 363 7.97 7.57 9.20
N PHE A 364 8.18 8.70 9.89
CA PHE A 364 7.12 9.58 10.38
C PHE A 364 7.13 10.98 9.76
N SER A 365 8.04 11.31 8.84
CA SER A 365 8.15 12.69 8.34
C SER A 365 6.93 13.15 7.52
N ALA A 366 6.03 12.23 7.14
CA ALA A 366 4.71 12.56 6.60
C ALA A 366 3.73 13.12 7.65
N PHE A 367 4.06 13.06 8.95
CA PHE A 367 3.21 13.42 10.08
C PHE A 367 3.88 14.48 10.96
N PRO A 368 3.94 15.76 10.51
CA PRO A 368 4.70 16.81 11.19
C PRO A 368 4.18 17.14 12.60
N LEU A 369 2.93 16.79 12.89
CA LEU A 369 2.31 17.04 14.20
C LEU A 369 2.55 15.92 15.22
N LEU A 370 3.21 14.81 14.83
CA LEU A 370 3.32 13.63 15.70
C LEU A 370 4.08 13.93 17.00
N ASP A 371 5.15 14.70 16.91
CA ASP A 371 6.05 15.07 18.02
C ASP A 371 5.66 16.40 18.70
N ILE A 372 4.61 17.07 18.22
CA ILE A 372 4.07 18.24 18.91
C ILE A 372 3.21 17.74 20.07
N GLU A 373 3.50 18.21 21.28
CA GLU A 373 2.68 17.92 22.46
C GLU A 373 1.20 18.18 22.15
N PRO A 374 0.27 17.33 22.62
CA PRO A 374 -1.14 17.52 22.31
C PRO A 374 -1.55 18.93 22.74
N TYR A 375 -2.02 19.72 21.76
CA TYR A 375 -2.59 21.04 22.00
C TYR A 375 -3.66 20.92 23.09
N ARG A 376 -3.37 21.43 24.29
CA ARG A 376 -4.35 21.66 25.35
C ARG A 376 -5.04 22.98 25.05
N TYR A 377 -6.16 22.96 24.33
CA TYR A 377 -7.11 24.07 24.32
C TYR A 377 -8.52 23.54 24.56
#